data_AF-A0A3D5W518-F1
#
_entry.id   AF-A0A3D5W518-F1
#
_cell.length_a   1.000
_cell.length_b   1.000
_cell.length_c   1.000
_cell.angle_alpha   90.00
_cell.angle_beta   90.00
_cell.angle_gamma   90.00
#
_symmetry.space_group_name_H-M   'P 1'
#
loop_
_entity.id
_entity.type
_entity.pdbx_description
1 polymer ?
#
loop_
_entity_poly.entity_id
_entity_poly.type
_entity_poly.pdbx_seq_one_letter_code
_entity_poly.pdbx_strand_id
1 'polypeptide(L)'
;MCVFFFSSSNPFLSLDPILAAGDLRRRLQDCSAPVVAVSPMIGSKAFKGPTAKIMQELGHLPSSLAIAEYYADLLDGYVIDRADARISDEVEKLGIRVRITGTLMDTLEQKQKLAAGVMAFTEILG
;
A
#
# COMPACT_ATOMS: atom_id res chain seq x y z
N MET A 1 2.21 15.29 11.01
CA MET A 1 1.34 14.12 11.28
C MET A 1 1.25 13.36 9.99
N CYS A 2 1.59 12.07 9.90
CA CYS A 2 1.49 11.26 8.68
C CYS A 2 0.25 10.36 8.78
N VAL A 3 -0.44 10.09 7.67
CA VAL A 3 -1.54 9.12 7.67
C VAL A 3 -1.02 7.79 7.14
N PHE A 4 -1.13 6.76 7.97
CA PHE A 4 -0.58 5.45 7.67
C PHE A 4 -1.65 4.43 7.32
N PHE A 5 -1.60 3.89 6.10
CA PHE A 5 -2.41 2.75 5.71
C PHE A 5 -1.62 1.45 5.84
N PHE A 6 -1.93 0.67 6.88
CA PHE A 6 -1.56 -0.75 6.92
C PHE A 6 -2.41 -1.53 5.92
N SER A 7 -2.03 -1.49 4.65
CA SER A 7 -2.56 -2.35 3.59
C SER A 7 -2.02 -3.79 3.70
N SER A 8 -1.95 -4.33 4.92
CA SER A 8 -1.96 -5.79 5.16
C SER A 8 -3.39 -6.35 5.14
N SER A 9 -4.38 -5.47 5.13
CA SER A 9 -5.79 -5.76 5.00
C SER A 9 -6.24 -5.66 3.54
N ASN A 10 -7.30 -6.37 3.18
CA ASN A 10 -7.77 -6.46 1.81
C ASN A 10 -8.24 -5.07 1.31
N PRO A 11 -7.71 -4.57 0.17
CA PRO A 11 -8.12 -3.29 -0.41
C PRO A 11 -9.64 -3.10 -0.48
N PHE A 12 -10.35 -4.09 -1.01
CA PHE A 12 -11.77 -3.99 -1.33
C PHE A 12 -12.69 -4.34 -0.16
N LEU A 13 -12.28 -5.27 0.70
CA LEU A 13 -13.10 -5.71 1.85
C LEU A 13 -12.84 -4.94 3.13
N SER A 14 -11.76 -4.18 3.21
CA SER A 14 -11.37 -3.48 4.43
C SER A 14 -11.12 -2.00 4.18
N LEU A 15 -10.23 -1.67 3.25
CA LEU A 15 -9.80 -0.30 3.06
C LEU A 15 -10.88 0.55 2.37
N ASP A 16 -11.50 0.04 1.31
CA ASP A 16 -12.60 0.72 0.61
C ASP A 16 -13.81 1.02 1.50
N PRO A 17 -14.35 0.06 2.29
CA PRO A 17 -15.41 0.36 3.25
C PRO A 17 -15.03 1.45 4.27
N ILE A 18 -13.78 1.48 4.72
CA ILE A 18 -13.28 2.52 5.63
C ILE A 18 -13.23 3.87 4.92
N LEU A 19 -12.68 3.92 3.69
CA LEU A 19 -12.59 5.16 2.90
C LEU A 19 -13.97 5.71 2.50
N ALA A 20 -14.94 4.83 2.27
CA ALA A 20 -16.32 5.18 1.94
C ALA A 20 -17.13 5.67 3.16
N ALA A 21 -16.60 5.50 4.38
CA ALA A 21 -17.27 5.98 5.58
C ALA A 21 -17.17 7.52 5.69
N GLY A 22 -18.31 8.18 5.49
CA GLY A 22 -18.40 9.64 5.58
C GLY A 22 -17.61 10.35 4.49
N ASP A 23 -16.75 11.29 4.87
CA ASP A 23 -15.93 12.10 3.98
C ASP A 23 -14.43 11.72 4.05
N LEU A 24 -14.11 10.54 4.60
CA LEU A 24 -12.72 10.17 4.91
C LEU A 24 -11.81 10.21 3.68
N ARG A 25 -12.23 9.68 2.53
CA ARG A 25 -11.42 9.74 1.29
C ARG A 25 -11.06 11.18 0.92
N ARG A 26 -12.04 12.09 0.93
CA ARG A 26 -11.81 13.50 0.60
C ARG A 26 -10.89 14.17 1.61
N ARG A 27 -11.06 13.88 2.90
CA ARG A 27 -10.18 14.41 3.96
C ARG A 27 -8.74 13.95 3.83
N LEU A 28 -8.51 12.77 3.25
CA LEU A 28 -7.17 12.28 2.96
C LEU A 28 -6.57 12.95 1.74
N GLN A 29 -7.37 13.18 0.68
CA GLN A 29 -6.95 13.95 -0.49
C GLN A 29 -6.58 15.39 -0.13
N ASP A 30 -7.33 16.01 0.79
CA ASP A 30 -7.07 17.37 1.26
C ASP A 30 -6.02 17.42 2.39
N CYS A 31 -5.44 16.28 2.79
CA CYS A 31 -4.50 16.21 3.91
C CYS A 31 -3.10 16.64 3.49
N SER A 32 -2.47 17.53 4.26
CA SER A 32 -1.05 17.87 4.07
C SER A 32 -0.09 16.79 4.59
N ALA A 33 -0.62 15.73 5.20
CA ALA A 33 0.13 14.61 5.73
C ALA A 33 0.45 13.61 4.61
N PRO A 34 1.68 13.09 4.51
CA PRO A 34 1.97 12.00 3.60
C PRO A 34 1.05 10.80 3.87
N VAL A 35 0.42 10.29 2.82
CA VAL A 35 -0.40 9.10 2.79
C VAL A 35 0.41 7.95 2.22
N VAL A 36 0.74 6.98 3.06
CA VAL A 36 1.60 5.85 2.68
C VAL A 36 0.89 4.52 2.87
N ALA A 37 0.99 3.64 1.88
CA ALA A 37 0.48 2.26 1.95
C ALA A 37 1.60 1.22 1.80
N VAL A 38 1.39 0.04 2.41
CA VAL A 38 2.24 -1.15 2.22
C VAL A 38 1.47 -2.18 1.40
N SER A 39 2.04 -2.65 0.29
CA SER A 39 1.40 -3.67 -0.55
C SER A 39 1.05 -4.95 0.25
N PRO A 40 -0.16 -5.52 0.07
CA PRO A 40 -0.50 -6.84 0.59
C PRO A 40 0.09 -7.97 -0.27
N MET A 41 0.75 -7.63 -1.38
CA MET A 41 1.25 -8.55 -2.38
C MET A 41 2.76 -8.75 -2.25
N ILE A 42 3.19 -9.96 -2.55
CA ILE A 42 4.58 -10.36 -2.76
C ILE A 42 4.60 -11.11 -4.11
N GLY A 43 4.99 -10.41 -5.18
CA GLY A 43 4.81 -10.94 -6.53
C GLY A 43 3.33 -11.00 -6.89
N SER A 44 2.90 -12.16 -7.42
CA SER A 44 1.49 -12.41 -7.75
C SER A 44 0.68 -13.02 -6.60
N LYS A 45 1.25 -13.11 -5.39
CA LYS A 45 0.62 -13.75 -4.23
C LYS A 45 0.32 -12.71 -3.17
N ALA A 46 -0.89 -12.75 -2.61
CA ALA A 46 -1.17 -12.03 -1.37
C ALA A 46 -0.51 -12.77 -0.20
N PHE A 47 0.16 -12.06 0.70
CA PHE A 47 0.75 -12.70 1.88
C PHE A 47 -0.33 -13.24 2.85
N LYS A 48 -1.49 -12.58 2.94
CA LYS A 48 -2.63 -13.02 3.76
C LYS A 48 -3.97 -12.75 3.09
N GLY A 49 -4.93 -13.63 3.41
CA GLY A 49 -6.34 -13.46 3.06
C GLY A 49 -6.64 -13.60 1.56
N PRO A 50 -7.90 -13.35 1.17
CA PRO A 50 -8.37 -13.58 -0.19
C PRO A 50 -8.06 -12.41 -1.15
N THR A 51 -7.11 -11.51 -0.84
CA THR A 51 -6.85 -10.30 -1.65
C THR A 51 -6.60 -10.60 -3.12
N ALA A 52 -5.70 -11.54 -3.42
CA ALA A 52 -5.43 -11.92 -4.81
C ALA A 52 -6.68 -12.50 -5.51
N LYS A 53 -7.46 -13.31 -4.80
CA LYS A 53 -8.71 -13.90 -5.32
C LYS A 53 -9.75 -12.82 -5.59
N ILE A 54 -9.94 -11.89 -4.68
CA ILE A 54 -10.94 -10.81 -4.80
C ILE A 54 -10.56 -9.84 -5.91
N MET A 55 -9.27 -9.51 -6.05
CA MET A 55 -8.78 -8.75 -7.20
C MET A 55 -9.18 -9.43 -8.51
N GLN A 56 -8.92 -10.74 -8.63
CA GLN A 56 -9.28 -11.50 -9.82
C GLN A 56 -10.79 -11.54 -10.06
N GLU A 57 -11.60 -11.77 -9.02
CA GLU A 57 -13.06 -11.79 -9.11
C GLU A 57 -13.65 -10.43 -9.52
N LEU A 58 -12.97 -9.33 -9.15
CA LEU A 58 -13.32 -7.96 -9.55
C LEU A 58 -12.69 -7.53 -10.89
N GLY A 59 -11.97 -8.43 -11.58
CA GLY A 59 -11.36 -8.15 -12.89
C GLY A 59 -10.02 -7.42 -12.86
N HIS A 60 -9.39 -7.31 -11.69
CA HIS A 60 -8.05 -6.74 -11.52
C HIS A 60 -6.94 -7.79 -11.57
N LEU A 61 -5.78 -7.41 -12.11
CA LEU A 61 -4.58 -8.22 -12.00
C LEU A 61 -4.08 -8.22 -10.55
N PRO A 62 -3.88 -9.38 -9.89
CA PRO A 62 -3.42 -9.44 -8.51
C PRO A 62 -1.93 -9.09 -8.43
N SER A 63 -1.64 -7.79 -8.39
CA SER A 63 -0.28 -7.25 -8.38
C SER A 63 -0.20 -5.99 -7.52
N SER A 64 0.99 -5.71 -7.00
CA SER A 64 1.28 -4.45 -6.30
C SER A 64 0.99 -3.22 -7.18
N LEU A 65 1.26 -3.31 -8.49
CA LEU A 65 1.01 -2.20 -9.44
C LEU A 65 -0.47 -1.87 -9.55
N ALA A 66 -1.33 -2.88 -9.75
CA ALA A 66 -2.78 -2.65 -9.87
C ALA A 66 -3.39 -2.00 -8.60
N ILE A 67 -2.84 -2.30 -7.42
CA ILE A 67 -3.26 -1.65 -6.17
C ILE A 67 -2.79 -0.20 -6.13
N ALA A 68 -1.56 0.08 -6.57
CA ALA A 68 -1.05 1.45 -6.67
C ALA A 68 -1.88 2.29 -7.65
N GLU A 69 -2.24 1.75 -8.80
CA GLU A 69 -3.14 2.40 -9.78
C GLU A 69 -4.51 2.70 -9.17
N TYR A 70 -5.08 1.76 -8.43
CA TYR A 70 -6.40 1.90 -7.82
C TYR A 70 -6.47 3.01 -6.75
N TYR A 71 -5.36 3.25 -6.03
CA TYR A 71 -5.27 4.30 -5.00
C TYR A 71 -4.36 5.48 -5.41
N ALA A 72 -4.09 5.66 -6.70
CA ALA A 72 -3.13 6.68 -7.16
C ALA A 72 -3.53 8.12 -6.81
N ASP A 73 -4.84 8.38 -6.66
CA ASP A 73 -5.36 9.68 -6.22
C ASP A 73 -5.20 9.93 -4.70
N LEU A 74 -4.72 8.94 -3.94
CA LEU A 74 -4.54 9.02 -2.50
C LEU A 74 -3.09 8.88 -2.04
N LEU A 75 -2.28 8.09 -2.74
CA LEU A 75 -0.96 7.69 -2.22
C LEU A 75 0.13 8.67 -2.60
N ASP A 76 0.86 9.15 -1.60
CA ASP A 76 2.16 9.83 -1.78
C ASP A 76 3.31 8.83 -1.80
N GLY A 77 3.15 7.73 -1.05
CA GLY A 77 4.17 6.70 -0.90
C GLY A 77 3.61 5.29 -0.92
N TYR A 78 4.38 4.37 -1.50
CA TYR A 78 4.01 2.96 -1.59
C TYR A 78 5.19 2.04 -1.27
N VAL A 79 4.98 1.14 -0.31
CA VAL A 79 5.99 0.18 0.15
C VAL A 79 5.71 -1.18 -0.47
N ILE A 80 6.66 -1.71 -1.23
CA ILE A 80 6.53 -2.97 -1.96
C ILE A 80 7.60 -3.97 -1.54
N ASP A 81 7.31 -5.26 -1.74
CA ASP A 81 8.29 -6.32 -1.48
C ASP A 81 9.43 -6.29 -2.51
N ARG A 82 10.60 -6.82 -2.13
CA ARG A 82 11.73 -7.04 -3.04
C ARG A 82 11.35 -7.87 -4.28
N ALA A 83 10.42 -8.80 -4.15
CA ALA A 83 9.90 -9.59 -5.27
C ALA A 83 9.22 -8.73 -6.37
N ASP A 84 8.78 -7.52 -6.00
CA ASP A 84 8.10 -6.56 -6.87
C ASP A 84 8.99 -5.39 -7.28
N ALA A 85 10.28 -5.39 -6.95
CA ALA A 85 11.20 -4.27 -7.26
C ALA A 85 11.13 -3.78 -8.73
N ARG A 86 10.87 -4.70 -9.68
CA ARG A 86 10.77 -4.40 -11.12
C ARG A 86 9.62 -3.45 -11.51
N ILE A 87 8.58 -3.32 -10.68
CA ILE A 87 7.43 -2.43 -10.97
C ILE A 87 7.60 -1.03 -10.37
N SER A 88 8.71 -0.76 -9.68
CA SER A 88 8.92 0.51 -8.99
C SER A 88 8.84 1.71 -9.94
N ASP A 89 9.54 1.67 -11.07
CA ASP A 89 9.51 2.73 -12.10
C ASP A 89 8.10 2.97 -12.66
N GLU A 90 7.27 1.92 -12.75
CA GLU A 90 5.88 2.05 -13.21
C GLU A 90 4.98 2.73 -12.18
N VAL A 91 5.18 2.40 -10.89
CA VAL A 91 4.47 3.07 -9.79
C VAL A 91 4.93 4.52 -9.65
N GLU A 92 6.21 4.82 -9.82
CA GLU A 92 6.71 6.21 -9.76
C GLU A 92 6.15 7.10 -10.87
N LYS A 93 5.80 6.53 -12.04
CA LYS A 93 5.09 7.27 -13.11
C LYS A 93 3.68 7.71 -12.70
N LEU A 94 3.08 7.10 -11.68
CA LEU A 94 1.82 7.53 -11.10
C LEU A 94 1.97 8.73 -10.16
N GLY A 95 3.20 9.22 -9.94
CA GLY A 95 3.50 10.26 -8.95
C GLY A 95 3.72 9.74 -7.53
N ILE A 96 3.75 8.42 -7.35
CA ILE A 96 3.84 7.76 -6.04
C ILE A 96 5.28 7.36 -5.77
N ARG A 97 5.86 7.81 -4.66
CA ARG A 97 7.23 7.42 -4.29
C ARG A 97 7.28 5.97 -3.81
N VAL A 98 8.31 5.22 -4.21
CA VAL A 98 8.40 3.79 -3.89
C VAL A 98 9.48 3.50 -2.85
N ARG A 99 9.13 2.65 -1.87
CA ARG A 99 10.08 2.03 -0.93
C ARG A 99 10.10 0.52 -1.12
N ILE A 100 11.23 -0.02 -1.53
CA ILE A 100 11.44 -1.47 -1.66
C ILE A 100 12.02 -2.02 -0.34
N THR A 101 11.37 -3.02 0.25
CA THR A 101 11.85 -3.71 1.46
C THR A 101 11.29 -5.13 1.54
N GLY A 102 11.58 -5.89 2.60
CA GLY A 102 10.86 -7.14 2.87
C GLY A 102 9.55 -6.85 3.59
N THR A 103 8.41 -7.28 3.04
CA THR A 103 7.08 -7.02 3.60
C THR A 103 6.49 -8.22 4.35
N LEU A 104 7.20 -9.36 4.37
CA LEU A 104 6.83 -10.54 5.15
C LEU A 104 6.84 -10.23 6.66
N MET A 105 5.79 -10.66 7.37
CA MET A 105 5.53 -10.30 8.77
C MET A 105 5.18 -11.52 9.65
N ASP A 106 6.00 -12.55 9.61
CA ASP A 106 5.80 -13.79 10.38
C ASP A 106 6.27 -13.63 11.84
N THR A 107 7.32 -12.83 12.07
CA THR A 107 7.86 -12.58 13.41
C THR A 107 7.55 -11.16 13.89
N LEU A 108 7.60 -10.95 15.22
CA LEU A 108 7.48 -9.61 15.81
C LEU A 108 8.61 -8.69 15.34
N GLU A 109 9.83 -9.21 15.23
CA GLU A 109 10.99 -8.48 14.75
C GLU A 109 10.78 -7.98 13.31
N GLN A 110 10.27 -8.82 12.41
CA GLN A 110 9.94 -8.42 11.04
C GLN A 110 8.89 -7.31 11.01
N LYS A 111 7.84 -7.41 11.84
CA LYS A 111 6.81 -6.36 11.96
C LYS A 111 7.39 -5.03 12.44
N GLN A 112 8.22 -5.07 13.48
CA GLN A 112 8.87 -3.87 14.03
C GLN A 112 9.80 -3.22 13.00
N LYS A 113 10.61 -4.03 12.30
CA LYS A 113 11.50 -3.55 11.26
C LYS A 113 10.75 -2.90 10.09
N LEU A 114 9.66 -3.53 9.64
CA LEU A 114 8.81 -2.96 8.60
C LEU A 114 8.19 -1.65 9.07
N ALA A 115 7.57 -1.62 10.26
CA ALA A 115 6.96 -0.42 10.81
C ALA A 115 7.98 0.74 10.92
N ALA A 116 9.16 0.48 11.48
CA ALA A 116 10.22 1.49 11.59
C ALA A 116 10.69 1.99 10.21
N GLY A 117 10.87 1.06 9.26
CA GLY A 117 11.26 1.40 7.89
C GLY A 117 10.23 2.24 7.16
N VAL A 118 8.93 2.03 7.44
CA VAL A 118 7.88 2.83 6.81
C VAL A 118 7.72 4.18 7.49
N MET A 119 7.86 4.26 8.82
CA MET A 119 7.90 5.54 9.53
C MET A 119 9.00 6.45 8.98
N ALA A 120 10.23 5.93 8.87
CA ALA A 120 11.35 6.65 8.28
C ALA A 120 11.10 7.04 6.81
N PHE A 121 10.35 6.22 6.07
CA PHE A 121 9.96 6.56 4.70
C PHE A 121 8.97 7.73 4.67
N THR A 122 8.04 7.83 5.62
CA THR A 122 7.10 8.95 5.67
C THR A 122 7.78 10.29 5.98
N GLU A 123 8.85 10.28 6.77
CA GLU A 123 9.61 11.48 7.15
C GLU A 123 10.34 12.12 5.96
N ILE A 124 10.65 11.35 4.91
CA ILE A 124 11.31 11.86 3.71
C ILE A 124 10.33 12.29 2.60
N LEU A 125 9.03 12.03 2.77
CA LEU A 125 7.98 12.46 1.84
C LEU A 125 7.39 13.82 2.21
N GLY A 126 7.53 14.22 3.48
CA GLY A 126 7.07 15.51 4.00
C GLY A 126 8.11 16.62 3.93
#